data_AF-A0A1G2QED6-F1
#
_entry.id   AF-A0A1G2QED6-F1
#
_cell.length_a   1.000
_cell.length_b   1.000
_cell.length_c   1.000
_cell.angle_alpha   90.00
_cell.angle_beta   90.00
_cell.angle_gamma   90.00
#
_symmetry.space_group_name_H-M   'P 1'
#
loop_
_entity.id
_entity.type
_entity.pdbx_description
1 polymer ?
#
loop_
_entity_poly.entity_id
_entity_poly.type
_entity_poly.pdbx_seq_one_letter_code
_entity_poly.pdbx_strand_id
1 'polypeptide(L)'
;MKLFPAEGFCFVYKSSFGYNIEVKILTSNRVLLGLTAGLVAISVTLSVMAYQNFWFWRLWWFDNVLHFISGTAAGLVFLTVYFMVARHKGQPIAPNWSEVLLAAVTSIFALGFIWELFEFSIDKYWSATIAVKQLAMIEIGFGDSVFDLLADLLGALVSARIFKSVFTENPNDEL
;
A
#
# COMPACT_ATOMS: atom_id res chain seq x y z
N MET A 1 -8.25 36.23 -9.77
CA MET A 1 -7.64 35.09 -10.49
C MET A 1 -6.27 34.86 -9.87
N LYS A 2 -6.14 33.97 -8.88
CA LYS A 2 -4.86 33.67 -8.22
C LYS A 2 -4.18 32.54 -9.00
N LEU A 3 -2.97 32.82 -9.47
CA LEU A 3 -2.05 31.85 -10.07
C LEU A 3 -1.59 30.88 -8.97
N PHE A 4 -2.01 29.62 -9.06
CA PHE A 4 -1.40 28.53 -8.29
C PHE A 4 -0.12 28.09 -9.03
N PRO A 5 1.01 27.86 -8.34
CA PRO A 5 2.20 27.36 -8.99
C PRO A 5 1.92 25.95 -9.53
N ALA A 6 2.03 25.83 -10.85
CA ALA A 6 1.71 24.64 -11.61
C ALA A 6 2.90 23.67 -11.61
N GLU A 7 2.99 22.85 -10.58
CA GLU A 7 3.75 21.60 -10.66
C GLU A 7 2.74 20.46 -10.82
N GLY A 8 2.34 20.20 -12.06
CA GLY A 8 1.34 19.18 -12.39
C GLY A 8 1.20 19.02 -13.89
N PHE A 9 1.14 17.78 -14.36
CA PHE A 9 0.80 17.50 -15.75
C PHE A 9 -0.72 17.62 -15.91
N CYS A 10 -1.17 18.58 -16.71
CA CYS A 10 -2.59 18.69 -17.08
C CYS A 10 -2.78 18.02 -18.45
N PHE A 11 -3.47 16.87 -18.46
CA PHE A 11 -3.94 16.26 -19.70
C PHE A 11 -5.38 16.71 -19.93
N VAL A 12 -5.59 17.50 -20.99
CA VAL A 12 -6.93 17.86 -21.44
C VAL A 12 -7.35 16.86 -22.50
N TYR A 13 -8.24 15.93 -22.14
CA TYR A 13 -8.86 15.03 -23.11
C TYR A 13 -10.19 15.63 -23.56
N LYS A 14 -10.33 15.88 -24.86
CA LYS A 14 -11.58 16.34 -25.45
C LYS A 14 -12.40 15.13 -25.87
N SER A 15 -13.50 14.86 -25.16
CA SER A 15 -14.37 13.75 -25.51
C SER A 15 -15.10 14.01 -26.83
N SER A 16 -15.49 12.95 -27.53
CA SER A 16 -16.29 13.01 -28.77
C SER A 16 -17.66 13.68 -28.58
N PHE A 17 -18.07 13.90 -27.33
CA PHE A 17 -19.32 14.58 -26.95
C PHE A 17 -19.12 16.07 -26.58
N GLY A 18 -17.93 16.63 -26.79
CA GLY A 18 -17.65 18.06 -26.58
C GLY A 18 -17.31 18.44 -25.14
N TYR A 19 -17.19 17.47 -24.23
CA TYR A 19 -16.72 17.72 -22.86
C TYR A 19 -15.20 17.74 -22.81
N ASN A 20 -14.64 18.78 -22.18
CA ASN A 20 -13.22 18.78 -21.80
C ASN A 20 -13.10 18.04 -20.47
N ILE A 21 -12.44 16.88 -20.47
CA ILE A 21 -12.03 16.19 -19.25
C ILE A 21 -10.61 16.65 -18.96
N GLU A 22 -10.47 17.52 -17.96
CA GLU A 22 -9.16 17.92 -17.44
C GLU A 22 -8.69 16.91 -16.41
N VAL A 23 -7.77 16.02 -16.81
CA VAL A 23 -7.05 15.15 -15.88
C VAL A 23 -5.81 15.92 -15.41
N LYS A 24 -5.97 16.63 -14.29
CA LYS A 24 -4.85 17.30 -13.63
C LYS A 24 -4.13 16.30 -12.73
N ILE A 25 -3.05 15.70 -13.24
CA ILE A 25 -2.11 14.93 -12.42
C ILE A 25 -1.29 15.95 -11.64
N LEU A 26 -1.84 16.38 -10.49
CA LEU A 26 -1.09 17.14 -9.49
C LEU A 26 0.10 16.27 -9.08
N THR A 27 1.31 16.81 -9.14
CA THR A 27 2.52 16.03 -8.88
C THR A 27 2.41 15.39 -7.50
N SER A 28 2.18 14.07 -7.48
CA SER A 28 2.55 13.25 -6.33
C SER A 28 3.97 13.65 -5.96
N ASN A 29 4.22 13.88 -4.67
CA ASN A 29 5.55 14.20 -4.19
C ASN A 29 6.52 13.16 -4.78
N ARG A 30 7.46 13.60 -5.64
CA ARG A 30 8.30 12.67 -6.42
C ARG A 30 9.08 11.72 -5.52
N VAL A 31 9.40 12.16 -4.31
CA VAL A 31 10.03 11.33 -3.27
C VAL A 31 9.06 10.26 -2.79
N LEU A 32 7.83 10.63 -2.42
CA LEU A 32 6.80 9.67 -2.00
C LEU A 32 6.49 8.64 -3.10
N LEU A 33 6.34 9.10 -4.34
CA LEU A 33 6.09 8.24 -5.49
C LEU A 33 7.27 7.29 -5.74
N GLY A 34 8.50 7.81 -5.74
CA GLY A 34 9.71 7.02 -5.95
C GLY A 34 9.92 5.98 -4.85
N LEU A 35 9.73 6.36 -3.58
CA LEU A 35 9.80 5.45 -2.44
C LEU A 35 8.74 4.36 -2.53
N THR A 36 7.49 4.74 -2.81
CA THR A 36 6.39 3.77 -2.94
C THR A 36 6.63 2.80 -4.08
N ALA A 37 7.01 3.29 -5.27
CA ALA A 37 7.34 2.44 -6.41
C ALA A 37 8.54 1.53 -6.14
N GLY A 38 9.56 2.02 -5.44
CA GLY A 38 10.71 1.24 -5.01
C GLY A 38 10.32 0.11 -4.06
N LEU A 39 9.51 0.40 -3.04
CA LEU A 39 9.03 -0.61 -2.10
C LEU A 39 8.18 -1.68 -2.80
N VAL A 40 7.27 -1.30 -3.70
CA VAL A 40 6.48 -2.25 -4.49
C VAL A 40 7.40 -3.13 -5.35
N ALA A 41 8.38 -2.54 -6.03
CA ALA A 41 9.32 -3.29 -6.85
C ALA A 41 10.14 -4.27 -6.01
N ILE A 42 10.57 -3.86 -4.81
CA ILE A 42 11.28 -4.72 -3.86
C ILE A 42 10.38 -5.87 -3.40
N SER A 43 9.14 -5.60 -2.97
CA SER A 43 8.20 -6.64 -2.54
C SER A 43 8.01 -7.68 -3.64
N VAL A 44 7.65 -7.26 -4.86
CA VAL A 44 7.44 -8.17 -5.99
C VAL A 44 8.70 -8.98 -6.31
N THR A 45 9.86 -8.34 -6.33
CA THR A 45 11.14 -9.02 -6.61
C THR A 45 11.44 -10.07 -5.55
N LEU A 46 11.30 -9.71 -4.27
CA LEU A 46 11.53 -10.62 -3.15
C LEU A 46 10.54 -11.79 -3.16
N SER A 47 9.26 -11.55 -3.43
CA SER A 47 8.25 -12.62 -3.55
C SER A 47 8.64 -13.62 -4.65
N VAL A 48 9.00 -13.13 -5.85
CA VAL A 48 9.39 -14.01 -6.96
C VAL A 48 10.63 -14.83 -6.59
N MET A 49 11.65 -14.20 -6.00
CA MET A 49 12.84 -14.91 -5.56
C MET A 49 12.53 -15.93 -4.45
N ALA A 50 11.64 -15.59 -3.53
CA ALA A 50 11.23 -16.45 -2.44
C ALA A 50 10.52 -17.71 -2.93
N TYR A 51 9.61 -17.59 -3.89
CA TYR A 51 8.97 -18.73 -4.53
C TYR A 51 9.99 -19.62 -5.27
N GLN A 52 10.89 -19.02 -6.07
CA GLN A 52 11.88 -19.77 -6.84
C GLN A 52 12.88 -20.53 -5.96
N ASN A 53 13.24 -19.97 -4.80
CA ASN A 53 14.24 -20.54 -3.90
C ASN A 53 13.64 -21.24 -2.68
N PHE A 54 12.31 -21.36 -2.63
CA PHE A 54 11.54 -21.93 -1.53
C PHE A 54 11.79 -21.25 -0.18
N TRP A 55 11.95 -19.91 -0.14
CA TRP A 55 12.24 -19.18 1.09
C TRP A 55 11.07 -19.17 2.07
N PHE A 56 9.82 -19.04 1.61
CA PHE A 56 8.62 -19.14 2.47
C PHE A 56 8.65 -20.41 3.34
N TRP A 57 9.05 -21.54 2.75
CA TRP A 57 9.11 -22.83 3.45
C TRP A 57 10.42 -23.10 4.20
N ARG A 58 11.46 -22.27 4.04
CA ARG A 58 12.79 -22.50 4.62
C ARG A 58 13.15 -21.48 5.69
N LEU A 59 12.59 -20.29 5.60
CA LEU A 59 12.92 -19.14 6.43
C LEU A 59 11.62 -18.65 7.09
N TRP A 60 11.34 -19.15 8.30
CA TRP A 60 10.10 -18.88 9.04
C TRP A 60 9.79 -17.40 9.30
N TRP A 61 10.78 -16.51 9.24
CA TRP A 61 10.63 -15.06 9.43
C TRP A 61 10.48 -14.28 8.13
N PHE A 62 10.72 -14.93 6.99
CA PHE A 62 10.83 -14.24 5.70
C PHE A 62 9.50 -13.59 5.30
N ASP A 63 8.40 -14.31 5.53
CA ASP A 63 7.09 -13.85 5.13
C ASP A 63 6.66 -12.60 5.91
N ASN A 64 6.83 -12.62 7.23
CA ASN A 64 6.73 -11.43 8.10
C ASN A 64 7.52 -10.20 7.61
N VAL A 65 8.76 -10.39 7.11
CA VAL A 65 9.54 -9.27 6.56
C VAL A 65 8.92 -8.76 5.27
N LEU A 66 8.43 -9.65 4.42
CA LEU A 66 7.75 -9.29 3.20
C LEU A 66 6.44 -8.54 3.48
N HIS A 67 5.64 -8.99 4.45
CA HIS A 67 4.44 -8.32 4.96
C HIS A 67 4.74 -6.91 5.50
N PHE A 68 5.81 -6.76 6.29
CA PHE A 68 6.20 -5.42 6.73
C PHE A 68 6.50 -4.48 5.55
N ILE A 69 7.27 -4.93 4.55
CA ILE A 69 7.64 -4.11 3.38
C ILE A 69 6.42 -3.81 2.50
N SER A 70 5.60 -4.84 2.21
CA SER A 70 4.40 -4.73 1.38
C SER A 70 3.33 -3.90 2.08
N GLY A 71 3.13 -4.07 3.39
CA GLY A 71 2.28 -3.25 4.24
C GLY A 71 2.71 -1.78 4.26
N THR A 72 4.02 -1.50 4.31
CA THR A 72 4.52 -0.12 4.15
C THR A 72 4.16 0.44 2.77
N ALA A 73 4.39 -0.32 1.69
CA ALA A 73 4.09 0.10 0.33
C ALA A 73 2.58 0.36 0.16
N ALA A 74 1.74 -0.59 0.58
CA ALA A 74 0.28 -0.54 0.50
C ALA A 74 -0.28 0.65 1.28
N GLY A 75 0.20 0.89 2.51
CA GLY A 75 -0.18 2.05 3.31
C GLY A 75 0.16 3.37 2.61
N LEU A 76 1.34 3.48 1.98
CA LEU A 76 1.73 4.68 1.24
C LEU A 76 0.87 4.90 -0.02
N VAL A 77 0.57 3.83 -0.77
CA VAL A 77 -0.36 3.89 -1.91
C VAL A 77 -1.73 4.38 -1.43
N PHE A 78 -2.27 3.77 -0.39
CA PHE A 78 -3.59 4.09 0.14
C PHE A 78 -3.68 5.54 0.60
N LEU A 79 -2.73 6.01 1.43
CA LEU A 79 -2.68 7.39 1.91
C LEU A 79 -2.58 8.39 0.75
N THR A 80 -1.70 8.10 -0.22
CA THR A 80 -1.53 8.95 -1.40
C THR A 80 -2.84 9.08 -2.17
N VAL A 81 -3.50 7.97 -2.47
CA VAL A 81 -4.78 7.97 -3.19
C VAL A 81 -5.88 8.64 -2.37
N TYR A 82 -5.99 8.32 -1.08
CA TYR A 82 -7.00 8.88 -0.19
C TYR A 82 -6.95 10.42 -0.15
N PHE A 83 -5.77 10.99 0.09
CA PHE A 83 -5.61 12.44 0.16
C PHE A 83 -5.61 13.12 -1.22
N MET A 84 -5.18 12.43 -2.28
CA MET A 84 -5.36 12.94 -3.65
C MET A 84 -6.85 13.06 -4.02
N VAL A 85 -7.67 12.07 -3.66
CA VAL A 85 -9.11 12.11 -3.89
C VAL A 85 -9.77 13.22 -3.05
N ALA A 86 -9.39 13.37 -1.78
CA ALA A 86 -9.86 14.48 -0.93
C ALA A 86 -9.55 15.85 -1.55
N ARG A 87 -8.31 16.04 -2.07
CA ARG A 87 -7.89 17.24 -2.81
C ARG A 87 -8.79 17.54 -4.00
N HIS A 88 -9.02 16.51 -4.82
CA HIS A 88 -9.78 16.66 -6.05
C HIS A 88 -11.24 17.04 -5.77
N LYS A 89 -11.79 16.61 -4.64
CA LYS A 89 -13.12 17.00 -4.16
C LYS A 89 -13.18 18.40 -3.54
N GLY A 90 -12.06 19.14 -3.52
CA GLY A 90 -11.99 20.49 -2.94
C GLY A 90 -12.03 20.51 -1.42
N GLN A 91 -11.75 19.39 -0.74
CA GLN A 91 -11.66 19.36 0.71
C GLN A 91 -10.36 20.04 1.17
N PRO A 92 -10.38 20.85 2.25
CA PRO A 92 -9.15 21.40 2.81
C PRO A 92 -8.24 20.26 3.28
N ILE A 93 -6.96 20.28 2.89
CA ILE A 93 -6.02 19.19 3.15
C ILE A 93 -4.98 19.65 4.15
N ALA A 94 -5.39 19.76 5.41
CA ALA A 94 -4.47 19.84 6.53
C ALA A 94 -4.65 18.58 7.37
N PRO A 95 -4.25 17.39 6.87
CA PRO A 95 -4.55 16.15 7.54
C PRO A 95 -3.83 16.12 8.89
N ASN A 96 -4.64 16.06 9.95
CA ASN A 96 -4.11 15.89 11.29
C ASN A 96 -3.52 14.48 11.42
N TRP A 97 -2.67 14.30 12.43
CA TRP A 97 -1.99 13.02 12.63
C TRP A 97 -2.96 11.84 12.83
N SER A 98 -4.08 12.08 13.52
CA SER A 98 -5.11 11.05 13.73
C SER A 98 -5.77 10.58 12.43
N GLU A 99 -6.04 11.47 11.48
CA GLU A 99 -6.62 11.11 10.18
C GLU A 99 -5.66 10.27 9.35
N VAL A 100 -4.38 10.67 9.29
CA VAL A 100 -3.34 9.91 8.58
C VAL A 100 -3.18 8.52 9.21
N LEU A 101 -3.12 8.46 10.54
CA LEU A 101 -2.97 7.20 11.26
C LEU A 101 -4.18 6.27 11.03
N LEU A 102 -5.40 6.80 11.14
CA LEU A 102 -6.62 6.04 10.92
C LEU A 102 -6.71 5.52 9.49
N ALA A 103 -6.40 6.36 8.50
CA ALA A 103 -6.38 5.95 7.10
C ALA A 103 -5.33 4.86 6.84
N ALA A 104 -4.13 4.99 7.40
CA ALA A 104 -3.09 3.98 7.29
C ALA A 104 -3.50 2.65 7.93
N VAL A 105 -4.04 2.68 9.16
CA VAL A 105 -4.49 1.46 9.85
C VAL A 105 -5.67 0.81 9.12
N THR A 106 -6.59 1.61 8.57
CA THR A 106 -7.71 1.09 7.76
C THR A 106 -7.21 0.35 6.52
N SER A 107 -6.07 0.76 5.94
CA SER A 107 -5.51 0.09 4.76
C SER A 107 -5.12 -1.37 5.03
N ILE A 108 -4.72 -1.71 6.27
CA ILE A 108 -4.37 -3.09 6.66
C ILE A 108 -5.62 -3.97 6.65
N PHE A 109 -6.72 -3.48 7.24
CA PHE A 109 -7.99 -4.20 7.23
C PHE A 109 -8.55 -4.36 5.81
N ALA A 110 -8.21 -3.45 4.89
CA ALA A 110 -8.62 -3.54 3.50
C ALA A 110 -7.73 -4.46 2.66
N LEU A 111 -6.41 -4.52 2.91
CA LEU A 111 -5.47 -5.22 2.04
C LEU A 111 -4.82 -6.42 2.72
N GLY A 112 -4.19 -6.24 3.88
CA GLY A 112 -3.56 -7.31 4.65
C GLY A 112 -4.56 -8.38 5.08
N PHE A 113 -5.67 -7.98 5.68
CA PHE A 113 -6.71 -8.95 6.07
C PHE A 113 -7.34 -9.69 4.89
N ILE A 114 -7.47 -9.04 3.71
CA ILE A 114 -7.95 -9.73 2.51
C ILE A 114 -6.91 -10.73 2.00
N TRP A 115 -5.63 -10.39 2.09
CA TRP A 115 -4.52 -11.27 1.72
C TRP A 115 -4.48 -12.53 2.60
N GLU A 116 -4.54 -12.37 3.92
CA GLU A 116 -4.63 -13.50 4.86
C GLU A 116 -5.84 -14.41 4.59
N LEU A 117 -7.00 -13.81 4.31
CA LEU A 117 -8.18 -14.60 3.94
C LEU A 117 -7.98 -15.36 2.63
N PHE A 118 -7.25 -14.79 1.68
CA PHE A 118 -6.90 -15.45 0.43
C PHE A 118 -5.96 -16.64 0.69
N GLU A 119 -4.87 -16.46 1.44
CA GLU A 119 -3.92 -17.53 1.77
C GLU A 119 -4.59 -18.65 2.57
N PHE A 120 -5.33 -18.31 3.62
CA PHE A 120 -6.11 -19.28 4.39
C PHE A 120 -7.09 -20.09 3.51
N SER A 121 -7.72 -19.43 2.53
CA SER A 121 -8.66 -20.10 1.61
C SER A 121 -7.95 -21.06 0.65
N ILE A 122 -6.79 -20.64 0.12
CA ILE A 122 -5.94 -21.44 -0.76
C ILE A 122 -5.42 -22.65 0.00
N ASP A 123 -4.87 -22.46 1.19
CA ASP A 123 -4.39 -23.55 2.04
C ASP A 123 -5.45 -24.60 2.33
N LYS A 124 -6.66 -24.15 2.68
CA LYS A 124 -7.78 -25.06 2.94
C LYS A 124 -8.20 -25.83 1.68
N TYR A 125 -8.24 -25.18 0.52
CA TYR A 125 -8.61 -25.81 -0.74
C TYR A 125 -7.59 -26.87 -1.18
N TRP A 126 -6.29 -26.55 -1.12
CA TRP A 126 -5.23 -27.46 -1.52
C TRP A 126 -5.00 -28.59 -0.51
N SER A 127 -5.13 -28.31 0.79
CA SER A 127 -5.10 -29.34 1.84
C SER A 127 -6.23 -30.37 1.69
N ALA A 128 -7.39 -29.97 1.17
CA ALA A 128 -8.50 -30.86 0.89
C ALA A 128 -8.33 -31.69 -0.40
N THR A 129 -7.46 -31.24 -1.31
CA THR A 129 -7.33 -31.79 -2.67
C THR A 129 -6.09 -32.68 -2.83
N ILE A 130 -5.02 -32.41 -2.09
CA ILE A 130 -3.75 -33.14 -2.19
C ILE A 130 -3.55 -33.97 -0.90
N ALA A 131 -3.62 -35.30 -1.00
CA ALA A 131 -3.38 -36.24 0.11
C ALA A 131 -1.91 -36.32 0.56
N VAL A 132 -1.04 -35.43 0.05
CA VAL A 132 0.34 -35.29 0.50
C VAL A 132 0.35 -34.28 1.64
N LYS A 133 0.10 -34.82 2.83
CA LYS A 133 0.40 -34.20 4.13
C LYS A 133 1.92 -34.08 4.28
N GLN A 134 2.62 -33.37 3.39
CA GLN A 134 4.00 -32.96 3.62
C GLN A 134 3.94 -31.76 4.56
N LEU A 135 4.11 -32.09 5.84
CA LEU A 135 4.01 -31.32 7.08
C LEU A 135 4.91 -30.07 7.19
N ALA A 136 5.28 -29.45 6.07
CA ALA A 136 6.11 -28.25 6.03
C ALA A 136 5.74 -27.28 4.89
N MET A 137 4.75 -27.60 4.03
CA MET A 137 4.37 -26.76 2.88
C MET A 137 3.04 -26.01 3.02
N ILE A 138 2.30 -26.28 4.09
CA ILE A 138 1.11 -25.54 4.49
C ILE A 138 1.59 -24.57 5.54
N GLU A 139 1.53 -23.26 5.28
CA GLU A 139 1.87 -22.26 6.28
C GLU A 139 0.98 -22.47 7.50
N ILE A 140 1.63 -22.50 8.66
CA ILE A 140 1.09 -23.18 9.84
C ILE A 140 0.18 -22.21 10.59
N GLY A 141 -1.01 -22.01 10.03
CA GLY A 141 -2.24 -21.68 10.74
C GLY A 141 -2.36 -20.28 11.34
N PHE A 142 -3.45 -20.09 12.07
CA PHE A 142 -3.88 -18.82 12.70
C PHE A 142 -2.77 -18.01 13.40
N GLY A 143 -1.70 -18.66 13.86
CA GLY A 143 -0.57 -17.96 14.47
C GLY A 143 0.24 -17.14 13.48
N ASP A 144 0.47 -17.69 12.28
CA ASP A 144 1.23 -17.06 11.18
C ASP A 144 0.52 -15.77 10.74
N SER A 145 -0.74 -15.90 10.34
CA SER A 145 -1.59 -14.77 9.95
C SER A 145 -1.69 -13.66 11.00
N VAL A 146 -1.60 -13.99 12.28
CA VAL A 146 -1.57 -12.95 13.33
C VAL A 146 -0.26 -12.17 13.29
N PHE A 147 0.88 -12.85 13.10
CA PHE A 147 2.17 -12.17 12.97
C PHE A 147 2.29 -11.40 11.65
N ASP A 148 1.72 -11.91 10.56
CA ASP A 148 1.70 -11.22 9.26
C ASP A 148 0.85 -9.94 9.32
N LEU A 149 -0.33 -10.00 9.94
CA LEU A 149 -1.14 -8.81 10.20
C LEU A 149 -0.48 -7.81 11.15
N LEU A 150 0.30 -8.29 12.13
CA LEU A 150 1.09 -7.40 12.99
C LEU A 150 2.24 -6.74 12.21
N ALA A 151 2.88 -7.48 11.31
CA ALA A 151 3.92 -6.96 10.43
C ALA A 151 3.35 -5.90 9.45
N ASP A 152 2.19 -6.18 8.84
CA ASP A 152 1.45 -5.22 8.03
C ASP A 152 1.08 -3.96 8.82
N LEU A 153 0.64 -4.13 10.08
CA LEU A 153 0.33 -3.02 10.96
C LEU A 153 1.54 -2.14 11.24
N LEU A 154 2.68 -2.74 11.58
CA LEU A 154 3.93 -2.01 11.72
C LEU A 154 4.31 -1.29 10.42
N GLY A 155 4.14 -1.95 9.28
CA GLY A 155 4.38 -1.40 7.96
C GLY A 155 3.54 -0.14 7.70
N ALA A 156 2.24 -0.20 7.98
CA ALA A 156 1.31 0.92 7.81
C ALA A 156 1.57 2.08 8.78
N LEU A 157 1.99 1.80 10.02
CA LEU A 157 2.43 2.84 10.96
C LEU A 157 3.66 3.60 10.43
N VAL A 158 4.59 2.88 9.81
CA VAL A 158 5.75 3.48 9.13
C VAL A 158 5.29 4.31 7.93
N SER A 159 4.33 3.84 7.13
CA SER A 159 3.73 4.62 6.04
C SER A 159 3.15 5.94 6.53
N ALA A 160 2.37 5.90 7.61
CA ALA A 160 1.79 7.11 8.22
C ALA A 160 2.88 8.11 8.59
N ARG A 161 3.95 7.64 9.23
CA ARG A 161 5.07 8.48 9.66
C ARG A 161 5.81 9.10 8.48
N ILE A 162 6.12 8.31 7.43
CA ILE A 162 6.77 8.77 6.20
C ILE A 162 5.90 9.79 5.50
N PHE A 163 4.62 9.46 5.30
CA PHE A 163 3.65 10.33 4.64
C PHE A 163 3.57 11.68 5.34
N LYS A 164 3.43 11.69 6.68
CA LYS A 164 3.34 12.95 7.43
C LYS A 164 4.61 13.80 7.31
N SER A 165 5.83 13.23 7.42
CA SER A 165 7.06 14.02 7.22
C SER A 165 7.10 14.68 5.85
N VAL A 166 6.78 13.91 4.81
CA VAL A 166 6.86 14.37 3.43
C VAL A 166 5.77 15.40 3.11
N PHE A 167 4.60 15.30 3.75
CA PHE A 167 3.48 16.22 3.58
C PHE A 167 3.65 17.52 4.40
N THR A 168 4.29 17.47 5.57
CA THR A 168 4.56 18.67 6.39
C THR A 168 5.71 19.53 5.85
N GLU A 169 6.63 18.94 5.08
CA GLU A 169 7.77 19.66 4.50
C GLU A 169 7.41 20.51 3.29
N ASN A 170 6.17 20.44 2.79
CA ASN A 170 5.71 21.25 1.66
C ASN A 170 4.93 22.48 2.15
N PRO A 171 5.55 23.67 2.25
CA PRO A 171 4.90 24.89 2.75
C PRO A 171 3.72 25.37 1.88
N ASN A 172 3.48 24.76 0.72
CA ASN A 172 2.32 25.01 -0.12
C ASN A 172 1.08 24.16 0.24
N ASP A 173 1.20 23.19 1.15
CA ASP A 173 0.09 22.34 1.58
C ASP A 173 -0.56 22.81 2.91
N GLU A 174 -0.09 23.92 3.52
CA GLU A 174 -0.70 24.57 4.70
C GLU A 174 -1.60 25.79 4.37
N LEU A 175 -1.95 26.03 3.10
CA LEU A 175 -2.71 27.22 2.66
C LEU A 175 -4.00 26.91 1.87
#